data_AF-A0A0K0LC64-F1
#
_entry.id   AF-A0A0K0LC64-F1
#
_cell.length_a   1.000
_cell.length_b   1.000
_cell.length_c   1.000
_cell.angle_alpha   90.00
_cell.angle_beta   90.00
_cell.angle_gamma   90.00
#
_symmetry.space_group_name_H-M   'P 1'
#
loop_
_entity.id
_entity.type
_entity.pdbx_description
1 polymer ?
#
loop_
_entity_poly.entity_id
_entity_poly.type
_entity_poly.pdbx_seq_one_letter_code
_entity_poly.pdbx_strand_id
1 'polypeptide(L)'
;EEHYETLVKNPDILDKVLEYSSVSYMKKTINDSFDDTYITKTENLKNLDLPSGIIAFREYMAKHPQFSVKSGGEFIRKGIVGDWKNHFSEEQERRMEERIREKTKGTDFMNLWKM
;
A
#
# COMPACT_ATOMS: atom_id res chain seq x y z
N GLU A 1 3.27 5.72 -25.60
CA GLU A 1 2.30 5.82 -26.70
C GLU A 1 1.23 4.73 -26.71
N GLU A 2 1.54 3.45 -26.94
CA GLU A 2 0.53 2.42 -27.24
C GLU A 2 -0.54 2.22 -26.14
N HIS A 3 -0.14 2.18 -24.86
CA HIS A 3 -1.08 2.07 -23.75
C HIS A 3 -1.92 3.33 -23.53
N TYR A 4 -1.35 4.51 -23.82
CA TYR A 4 -2.07 5.78 -23.71
C TYR A 4 -3.21 5.84 -24.73
N GLU A 5 -2.92 5.54 -26.00
CA GLU A 5 -3.95 5.52 -27.04
C GLU A 5 -5.05 4.49 -26.74
N THR A 6 -4.69 3.34 -26.19
CA THR A 6 -5.66 2.30 -25.82
C THR A 6 -6.62 2.80 -24.74
N LEU A 7 -6.12 3.48 -23.72
CA LEU A 7 -6.95 4.03 -22.64
C LEU A 7 -7.83 5.18 -23.12
N VAL A 8 -7.31 6.06 -23.99
CA VAL A 8 -8.09 7.17 -24.57
C VAL A 8 -9.21 6.66 -25.48
N LYS A 9 -8.96 5.61 -26.26
CA LYS A 9 -9.95 5.06 -27.21
C LYS A 9 -10.98 4.14 -26.54
N ASN A 10 -10.71 3.63 -25.33
CA ASN A 10 -11.57 2.67 -24.64
C ASN A 10 -11.85 3.13 -23.20
N PRO A 11 -12.86 4.00 -22.98
CA PRO A 11 -13.16 4.55 -21.66
C PRO A 11 -13.45 3.45 -20.61
N ASP A 12 -14.14 2.37 -21.00
CA ASP A 12 -14.42 1.25 -20.09
C ASP A 12 -13.15 0.58 -19.52
N ILE A 13 -12.06 0.56 -20.29
CA ILE A 13 -10.78 0.00 -19.83
C ILE A 13 -10.15 0.95 -18.82
N LEU A 14 -10.18 2.25 -19.10
CA LEU A 14 -9.69 3.26 -18.16
C LEU A 14 -10.46 3.21 -16.83
N ASP A 15 -11.79 3.11 -16.88
CA ASP A 15 -12.63 3.01 -15.69
C ASP A 15 -12.29 1.76 -14.86
N LYS A 16 -12.10 0.61 -15.50
CA LYS A 16 -11.65 -0.62 -14.80
C LYS A 16 -10.28 -0.47 -14.20
N VAL A 17 -9.34 0.18 -14.88
CA VAL A 17 -8.00 0.44 -14.34
C VAL A 17 -8.11 1.32 -13.10
N LEU A 18 -8.89 2.41 -13.16
CA LEU A 18 -9.12 3.30 -12.02
C LEU A 18 -9.81 2.57 -10.86
N GLU A 19 -10.82 1.76 -11.14
CA GLU A 19 -11.53 0.98 -10.13
C GLU A 19 -10.60 -0.03 -9.44
N TYR A 20 -9.95 -0.90 -10.22
CA TYR A 20 -9.15 -2.01 -9.67
C TYR A 20 -7.82 -1.56 -9.07
N SER A 21 -7.29 -0.39 -9.47
CA SER A 21 -6.14 0.24 -8.82
C SER A 21 -6.53 1.16 -7.66
N SER A 22 -7.84 1.37 -7.41
CA SER A 22 -8.29 2.24 -6.33
C SER A 22 -7.92 1.67 -4.96
N VAL A 23 -7.61 2.57 -4.02
CA VAL A 23 -7.36 2.22 -2.61
C VAL A 23 -8.55 1.48 -2.02
N SER A 24 -9.78 1.89 -2.35
CA SER A 24 -11.01 1.22 -1.92
C SER A 24 -11.08 -0.24 -2.36
N TYR A 25 -10.76 -0.51 -3.63
CA TYR A 25 -10.79 -1.87 -4.17
C TYR A 25 -9.69 -2.73 -3.54
N MET A 26 -8.48 -2.19 -3.39
CA MET A 26 -7.38 -2.88 -2.72
C MET A 26 -7.72 -3.24 -1.27
N LYS A 27 -8.32 -2.31 -0.50
CA LYS A 27 -8.76 -2.61 0.88
C LYS A 27 -9.74 -3.77 0.91
N LYS A 28 -10.79 -3.70 0.09
CA LYS A 28 -11.83 -4.72 0.01
C LYS A 28 -11.28 -6.11 -0.34
N THR A 29 -10.29 -6.18 -1.23
CA THR A 29 -9.78 -7.47 -1.73
C THR A 29 -8.64 -8.04 -0.88
N ILE A 30 -7.74 -7.19 -0.39
CA ILE A 30 -6.52 -7.63 0.28
C ILE A 30 -6.70 -7.73 1.79
N ASN A 31 -7.39 -6.81 2.47
CA ASN A 31 -7.48 -6.87 3.93
C ASN A 31 -8.20 -8.15 4.41
N ASP A 32 -9.25 -8.55 3.68
CA ASP A 32 -10.02 -9.75 3.98
C ASP A 32 -9.19 -11.03 3.75
N SER A 33 -8.29 -11.04 2.75
CA SER A 33 -7.54 -12.25 2.36
C SER A 33 -6.14 -12.33 2.98
N PHE A 34 -5.60 -11.20 3.44
CA PHE A 34 -4.22 -11.08 3.91
C PHE A 34 -4.00 -11.85 5.21
N ASP A 35 -4.90 -11.67 6.19
CA ASP A 35 -4.77 -12.33 7.48
C ASP A 35 -4.80 -13.85 7.27
N ASP A 36 -5.79 -14.38 6.54
CA ASP A 36 -5.89 -15.82 6.24
C ASP A 36 -4.67 -16.39 5.50
N THR A 37 -4.06 -15.60 4.63
CA THR A 37 -2.94 -16.06 3.80
C THR A 37 -1.59 -15.95 4.54
N TYR A 38 -1.39 -14.94 5.37
CA TYR A 38 -0.06 -14.62 5.91
C TYR A 38 0.04 -14.64 7.44
N ILE A 39 -1.09 -14.56 8.15
CA ILE A 39 -1.12 -14.41 9.61
C ILE A 39 -1.82 -15.58 10.31
N THR A 40 -3.04 -15.93 9.89
CA THR A 40 -3.87 -16.93 10.57
C THR A 40 -3.25 -18.32 10.40
N LYS A 41 -3.05 -19.03 11.51
CA LYS A 41 -2.68 -20.46 11.53
C LYS A 41 -3.90 -21.34 11.20
N THR A 42 -4.66 -21.02 10.17
CA THR A 42 -5.85 -21.80 9.82
C THR A 42 -5.46 -23.18 9.33
N GLU A 43 -5.86 -24.21 10.08
CA GLU A 43 -5.72 -25.62 9.67
C GLU A 43 -6.49 -25.93 8.37
N ASN A 44 -7.39 -25.04 7.96
CA ASN A 44 -8.21 -25.12 6.74
C ASN A 44 -7.40 -25.00 5.44
N LEU A 45 -6.11 -24.66 5.50
CA LEU A 45 -5.24 -24.49 4.32
C LEU A 45 -4.29 -25.65 4.07
N LYS A 46 -4.35 -26.72 4.87
CA LYS A 46 -3.52 -27.94 4.66
C LYS A 46 -3.73 -28.60 3.29
N ASN A 47 -4.80 -28.25 2.58
CA ASN A 47 -5.22 -28.83 1.30
C ASN A 47 -5.19 -27.83 0.12
N LEU A 48 -4.62 -26.63 0.27
CA LEU A 48 -4.53 -25.65 -0.82
C LEU A 48 -3.14 -25.73 -1.47
N ASP A 49 -3.10 -25.84 -2.80
CA ASP A 49 -1.86 -25.76 -3.58
C ASP A 49 -1.33 -24.31 -3.54
N LEU A 50 -0.58 -24.00 -2.49
CA LEU A 50 -0.05 -22.67 -2.24
C LEU A 50 1.25 -22.45 -3.01
N PRO A 51 1.48 -21.25 -3.57
CA PRO A 51 2.77 -20.87 -4.13
C PRO A 51 3.91 -21.09 -3.14
N SER A 52 5.04 -21.60 -3.63
CA SER A 52 6.22 -21.94 -2.82
C SER A 52 6.71 -20.79 -1.94
N GLY A 53 6.59 -19.54 -2.41
CA GLY A 53 6.95 -18.36 -1.63
C GLY A 53 6.09 -18.17 -0.37
N ILE A 54 4.79 -18.49 -0.43
CA ILE A 54 3.89 -18.40 0.73
C ILE A 54 4.23 -19.49 1.75
N ILE A 55 4.54 -20.70 1.27
CA ILE A 55 4.95 -21.82 2.13
C ILE A 55 6.25 -21.45 2.87
N ALA A 56 7.27 -21.00 2.15
CA ALA A 56 8.55 -20.62 2.73
C ALA A 56 8.42 -19.46 3.74
N PHE A 57 7.60 -18.45 3.41
CA PHE A 57 7.31 -17.34 4.33
C PHE A 57 6.66 -17.84 5.62
N ARG A 58 5.64 -18.69 5.54
CA ARG A 58 4.94 -19.25 6.71
C ARG A 58 5.88 -20.06 7.61
N GLU A 59 6.72 -20.91 7.03
CA GLU A 59 7.71 -21.69 7.78
C GLU A 59 8.72 -20.80 8.50
N TYR A 60 9.19 -19.74 7.84
CA TYR A 60 10.09 -18.76 8.44
C TYR A 60 9.43 -18.05 9.62
N MET A 61 8.21 -17.56 9.44
CA MET A 61 7.47 -16.84 10.49
C MET A 61 7.13 -17.76 11.68
N ALA A 62 6.84 -19.04 11.44
CA ALA A 62 6.62 -20.02 12.50
C ALA A 62 7.86 -20.24 13.38
N LYS A 63 9.07 -20.15 12.79
CA LYS A 63 10.35 -20.26 13.52
C LYS A 63 10.76 -18.96 14.22
N HIS A 64 10.16 -17.83 13.85
CA HIS A 64 10.54 -16.51 14.35
C HIS A 64 9.33 -15.72 14.89
N PRO A 65 8.74 -16.15 16.02
CA PRO A 65 7.55 -15.52 16.59
C PRO A 65 7.78 -14.06 17.01
N GLN A 66 9.01 -13.62 17.24
CA GLN A 66 9.34 -12.22 17.52
C GLN A 66 9.05 -11.28 16.35
N PHE A 67 9.02 -11.80 15.12
CA PHE A 67 8.63 -11.04 13.93
C PHE A 67 7.16 -11.23 13.59
N SER A 68 6.41 -12.00 14.39
CA SER A 68 4.99 -12.23 14.13
C SER A 68 4.26 -10.89 14.01
N VAL A 69 3.57 -10.73 12.88
CA VAL A 69 2.70 -9.60 12.66
C VAL A 69 1.57 -9.73 13.67
N LYS A 70 1.51 -8.84 14.66
CA LYS A 70 0.36 -8.78 15.56
C LYS A 70 -0.86 -8.39 14.72
N SER A 71 -1.83 -9.30 14.59
CA SER A 71 -3.13 -8.98 13.97
C SER A 71 -3.79 -7.91 14.84
N GLY A 72 -3.77 -6.68 14.36
CA GLY A 72 -4.23 -5.50 15.08
C GLY A 72 -4.56 -4.32 14.17
N GLY A 73 -4.68 -4.56 12.86
CA GLY A 73 -5.01 -3.54 11.88
C GLY A 73 -5.08 -4.09 10.46
N GLU A 74 -5.66 -3.28 9.57
CA GLU A 74 -5.74 -3.53 8.13
C GLU A 74 -4.35 -3.45 7.47
N PHE A 75 -4.03 -4.40 6.59
CA PHE A 75 -2.78 -4.39 5.81
C PHE A 75 -2.73 -3.19 4.85
N ILE A 76 -3.80 -3.01 4.05
CA ILE A 76 -4.07 -1.81 3.28
C ILE A 76 -4.71 -0.77 4.20
N ARG A 77 -3.90 0.19 4.64
CA ARG A 77 -4.30 1.31 5.52
C ARG A 77 -5.13 2.38 4.78
N LYS A 78 -5.46 3.49 5.45
CA LYS A 78 -6.36 4.57 4.98
C LYS A 78 -6.14 5.01 3.52
N GLY A 79 -4.90 5.24 3.08
CA GLY A 79 -4.57 5.64 1.70
C GLY A 79 -5.16 6.99 1.26
N ILE A 80 -5.38 7.92 2.20
CA ILE A 80 -5.92 9.25 1.93
C ILE A 80 -4.76 10.22 1.68
N VAL A 81 -4.75 10.86 0.51
CA VAL A 81 -3.76 11.90 0.17
C VAL A 81 -3.97 13.11 1.08
N GLY A 82 -2.90 13.57 1.74
CA GLY A 82 -2.97 14.73 2.63
C GLY A 82 -3.44 14.44 4.06
N ASP A 83 -3.77 13.20 4.43
CA ASP A 83 -4.24 12.87 5.79
C ASP A 83 -3.21 13.24 6.87
N TRP A 84 -1.93 13.39 6.52
CA TRP A 84 -0.88 13.86 7.44
C TRP A 84 -1.24 15.18 8.13
N LYS A 85 -2.01 16.06 7.48
CA LYS A 85 -2.49 17.33 8.05
C LYS A 85 -3.38 17.14 9.29
N ASN A 86 -4.04 15.99 9.41
CA ASN A 86 -4.86 15.65 10.57
C ASN A 86 -4.03 15.11 11.76
N HIS A 87 -2.74 14.81 11.55
CA HIS A 87 -1.88 14.21 12.57
C HIS A 87 -0.73 15.12 13.01
N PHE A 88 -0.35 16.08 12.19
CA PHE A 88 0.75 17.01 12.47
C PHE A 88 0.23 18.25 13.20
N SER A 89 0.94 18.67 14.25
CA SER A 89 0.78 20.03 14.78
C SER A 89 1.43 21.05 13.83
N GLU A 90 1.04 22.31 13.95
CA GLU A 90 1.60 23.41 13.14
C GLU A 90 3.14 23.47 13.23
N GLU A 91 3.70 23.22 14.42
CA GLU A 91 5.15 23.18 14.61
C GLU A 91 5.81 21.97 13.92
N GLN A 92 5.14 20.81 13.93
CA GLN A 92 5.65 19.63 13.23
C GLN A 92 5.62 19.84 11.71
N GLU A 93 4.56 20.45 11.19
CA GLU A 93 4.43 20.82 9.78
C GLU A 93 5.55 21.79 9.37
N ARG A 94 5.72 22.90 10.12
CA ARG A 94 6.79 23.88 9.89
C ARG A 94 8.17 23.23 9.81
N ARG A 95 8.51 22.38 10.79
CA ARG A 95 9.79 21.66 10.83
C ARG A 95 9.95 20.70 9.65
N MET A 96 8.89 20.01 9.27
CA MET A 96 8.91 19.11 8.12
C MET A 96 9.17 19.87 6.82
N GLU A 97 8.48 20.99 6.60
CA GLU A 97 8.68 21.82 5.41
C GLU A 97 10.10 22.39 5.32
N GLU A 98 10.63 22.91 6.42
CA GLU A 98 12.02 23.39 6.48
C GLU A 98 13.01 22.30 6.10
N ARG A 99 12.80 21.08 6.63
CA ARG A 99 13.65 19.93 6.31
C ARG A 99 13.54 19.53 4.85
N ILE A 100 12.34 19.57 4.26
CA ILE A 100 12.13 19.29 2.83
C ILE A 100 12.88 20.34 2.00
N ARG A 101 12.71 21.63 2.29
CA ARG A 101 13.41 22.73 1.59
C ARG A 101 14.93 22.60 1.69
N GLU A 102 15.45 22.26 2.86
CA GLU A 102 16.88 22.03 3.07
C GLU A 102 17.39 20.85 2.23
N LYS A 103 16.69 19.71 2.24
CA LYS A 103 17.12 18.48 1.57
C LYS A 103 16.97 18.50 0.05
N THR A 104 16.07 19.33 -0.45
CA THR A 104 15.82 19.49 -1.89
C THR A 104 16.48 20.75 -2.45
N LYS A 105 17.26 21.47 -1.63
CA LYS A 105 17.95 22.68 -2.07
C LYS A 105 18.90 22.37 -3.23
N GLY A 106 18.76 23.12 -4.32
CA GLY A 106 19.56 22.94 -5.53
C GLY A 106 19.06 21.85 -6.48
N THR A 107 17.93 21.21 -6.19
CA THR A 107 17.23 20.33 -7.12
C THR A 107 15.95 21.00 -7.64
N ASP A 108 15.44 20.48 -8.75
CA ASP A 108 14.15 20.83 -9.33
C ASP A 108 12.99 20.05 -8.69
N PHE A 109 13.25 19.21 -7.68
CA PHE A 109 12.25 18.34 -7.06
C PHE A 109 11.02 19.12 -6.56
N MET A 110 11.23 20.30 -5.98
CA MET A 110 10.13 21.14 -5.51
C MET A 110 9.27 21.75 -6.63
N ASN A 111 9.75 21.73 -7.89
CA ASN A 111 8.95 22.17 -9.03
C ASN A 111 7.84 21.18 -9.37
N LEU A 112 7.98 19.89 -9.01
CA LEU A 112 6.92 18.89 -9.21
C LEU A 112 5.63 19.26 -8.46
N TRP A 113 5.74 20.08 -7.40
CA TRP A 113 4.62 20.53 -6.57
C TRP A 113 4.19 21.98 -6.81
N LYS A 114 4.80 22.65 -7.80
CA LYS A 114 4.31 23.94 -8.30
C LYS A 114 3.27 23.63 -9.38
N MET A 115 2.01 23.49 -8.97
CA MET A 115 0.88 23.55 -9.90
C MET A 115 0.55 24.99 -10.25
#